data_AF-A0AAW4WSQ8-F1
#
_entry.id   AF-A0AAW4WSQ8-F1
#
_cell.length_a   1.000
_cell.length_b   1.000
_cell.length_c   1.000
_cell.angle_alpha   90.00
_cell.angle_beta   90.00
_cell.angle_gamma   90.00
#
_symmetry.space_group_name_H-M   'P 1'
#
loop_
_entity.id
_entity.type
_entity.pdbx_description
1 polymer ?
#
loop_
_entity_poly.entity_id
_entity_poly.type
_entity_poly.pdbx_seq_one_letter_code
_entity_poly.pdbx_strand_id
1 'polypeptide(L)' 'MWGLIARPTNFDPNKKYPVIEYIYQGPGDQYVPKTFRPYDWNMTSLAELGFIVVMVDGMGTSFRSRAFEN' A
#
# COMPACT_ATOMS: atom_id res chain seq x y z
N MET A 1 -9.02 7.57 -4.96
CA MET A 1 -8.06 6.90 -4.06
C MET A 1 -7.04 6.15 -4.90
N TRP A 2 -5.80 6.07 -4.44
CA TRP A 2 -4.75 5.25 -5.05
C TRP A 2 -4.35 4.14 -4.07
N GLY A 3 -3.87 3.01 -4.57
CA GLY A 3 -3.43 1.92 -3.72
C GLY A 3 -2.46 0.96 -4.40
N LEU A 4 -1.70 0.24 -3.58
CA LEU A 4 -0.78 -0.81 -3.97
C LEU A 4 -1.09 -2.05 -3.14
N ILE A 5 -1.07 -3.22 -3.78
CA ILE A 5 -1.21 -4.52 -3.12
C ILE A 5 0.05 -5.32 -3.42
N ALA A 6 0.82 -5.64 -2.39
CA ALA A 6 1.90 -6.61 -2.46
C ALA A 6 1.36 -8.00 -2.08
N ARG A 7 1.57 -8.95 -2.98
CA ARG A 7 1.23 -10.37 -2.78
C ARG A 7 2.52 -11.19 -2.66
N PRO A 8 2.50 -12.32 -1.94
CA PRO A 8 3.63 -13.24 -1.95
C PRO A 8 3.97 -13.71 -3.37
N THR A 9 5.23 -13.97 -3.67
CA THR A 9 5.66 -14.54 -4.96
C THR A 9 4.96 -15.86 -5.31
N ASN A 10 4.54 -16.63 -4.31
CA ASN A 10 3.81 -17.90 -4.44
C ASN A 10 2.29 -17.79 -4.17
N PHE A 11 1.70 -16.62 -4.42
CA PHE A 11 0.28 -16.36 -4.22
C PHE A 11 -0.65 -17.42 -4.84
N ASP A 12 -1.62 -17.90 -4.07
CA ASP A 12 -2.67 -18.82 -4.49
C ASP A 12 -4.04 -18.16 -4.28
N PRO A 13 -4.83 -17.94 -5.35
CA PRO A 13 -6.14 -17.29 -5.23
C PRO A 13 -7.17 -18.09 -4.41
N ASN A 14 -6.91 -19.38 -4.12
CA ASN A 14 -7.80 -20.23 -3.33
C ASN A 14 -7.48 -20.22 -1.83
N LYS A 15 -6.39 -19.56 -1.41
CA LYS A 15 -5.98 -19.46 0.00
C LYS A 15 -6.43 -18.13 0.62
N LYS A 16 -6.63 -18.14 1.94
CA LYS A 16 -6.83 -16.93 2.74
C LYS A 16 -5.49 -16.50 3.35
N TYR A 17 -5.22 -15.21 3.31
CA TYR A 17 -3.99 -14.60 3.83
C TYR A 17 -4.35 -13.55 4.88
N PRO A 18 -3.60 -13.45 5.99
CA PRO A 18 -3.68 -12.28 6.86
C PRO A 18 -3.28 -11.02 6.07
N VAL A 19 -3.96 -9.91 6.35
CA VAL A 19 -3.73 -8.63 5.66
C VAL A 19 -3.06 -7.64 6.62
N ILE A 20 -2.00 -6.99 6.17
CA ILE A 20 -1.34 -5.89 6.87
C ILE A 20 -1.54 -4.60 6.06
N GLU A 21 -1.99 -3.53 6.71
CA GLU A 21 -2.00 -2.19 6.13
C GLU A 21 -0.68 -1.48 6.46
N TYR A 22 0.09 -1.12 5.43
CA TYR A 22 1.27 -0.28 5.53
C TYR A 22 0.83 1.18 5.33
N ILE A 23 0.55 1.84 6.45
CA ILE A 23 -0.24 3.08 6.48
C ILE A 23 0.59 4.35 6.65
N TYR A 24 0.27 5.34 5.82
CA TYR A 24 0.43 6.76 6.12
C TYR A 24 -0.86 7.45 5.67
N GLN A 25 -1.44 8.28 6.54
CA GLN A 25 -2.68 9.01 6.26
C GLN A 25 -2.62 10.48 6.72
N GLY A 26 -1.40 11.00 6.88
CA GLY A 26 -1.20 12.40 7.24
C GLY A 26 -1.30 13.33 6.01
N PRO A 27 -1.58 14.62 6.26
CA PRO A 27 -1.34 15.66 5.27
C PRO A 27 0.17 15.92 5.13
N GLY A 28 0.54 16.52 4.00
CA GLY A 28 1.90 16.87 3.62
C GLY A 28 2.55 15.90 2.62
N ASP A 29 1.99 14.72 2.36
CA ASP A 29 2.55 13.78 1.39
C ASP A 29 1.50 12.82 0.77
N GLN A 30 1.94 12.04 -0.22
CA GLN A 30 1.28 10.86 -0.76
C GLN A 30 2.26 9.67 -0.70
N TYR A 31 1.79 8.50 -0.28
CA TYR A 31 2.66 7.36 0.02
C TYR A 31 2.66 6.29 -1.07
N VAL A 32 1.55 6.12 -1.81
CA VAL A 32 1.51 5.15 -2.90
C VAL A 32 2.45 5.59 -4.02
N PRO A 33 3.44 4.77 -4.43
CA PRO A 33 4.40 5.13 -5.47
C PRO A 33 3.72 5.51 -6.79
N LYS A 34 4.24 6.54 -7.47
CA LYS A 34 3.75 7.00 -8.79
C LYS A 34 4.61 6.51 -9.97
N THR A 35 5.66 5.75 -9.65
CA THR A 35 6.56 5.11 -10.62
C THR A 35 6.77 3.67 -10.22
N PHE A 36 7.26 2.86 -11.16
CA PHE A 36 7.57 1.46 -10.88
C PHE A 36 8.66 1.37 -9.81
N ARG A 37 8.38 0.56 -8.79
CA ARG A 37 9.33 0.21 -7.73
C ARG A 37 9.47 -1.32 -7.73
N PRO A 38 10.63 -1.89 -8.09
CA PRO A 38 10.80 -3.34 -8.16
C PRO A 38 10.73 -4.01 -6.78
N TYR A 39 11.03 -3.25 -5.72
CA TYR A 39 11.10 -3.77 -4.36
C TYR A 39 10.79 -2.67 -3.34
N ASP A 40 9.92 -2.98 -2.39
CA ASP A 40 9.63 -2.16 -1.22
C ASP A 40 10.04 -2.93 0.04
N TRP A 41 10.99 -2.40 0.81
CA TRP A 41 11.64 -3.16 1.89
C TRP A 41 10.66 -3.74 2.90
N ASN A 42 9.67 -2.96 3.30
CA ASN A 42 8.70 -3.38 4.30
C ASN A 42 7.61 -4.25 3.67
N MET A 43 7.02 -3.80 2.56
CA MET A 43 5.89 -4.50 1.96
C MET A 43 6.30 -5.84 1.34
N THR A 44 7.41 -5.89 0.61
CA THR A 44 7.87 -7.12 -0.04
C THR A 44 8.29 -8.15 1.01
N SER A 45 9.06 -7.76 2.04
CA SER A 45 9.51 -8.70 3.07
C SER A 45 8.34 -9.29 3.86
N LEU A 46 7.32 -8.49 4.20
CA LEU A 46 6.10 -8.99 4.84
C LEU A 46 5.26 -9.87 3.91
N ALA A 47 5.18 -9.54 2.62
CA ALA A 47 4.47 -10.38 1.66
C ALA A 47 5.10 -11.78 1.54
N GLU A 48 6.42 -11.88 1.50
CA GLU A 48 7.12 -13.17 1.42
C GLU A 48 6.97 -14.02 2.70
N LEU A 49 6.61 -13.42 3.84
CA LEU A 49 6.24 -14.15 5.06
C LEU A 49 4.80 -14.70 5.03
N GLY A 50 4.07 -14.52 3.93
CA GLY A 50 2.70 -15.05 3.77
C GLY A 50 1.60 -14.07 4.14
N PHE A 51 1.88 -12.77 4.17
CA PHE A 51 0.85 -11.73 4.31
C PHE A 51 0.46 -11.16 2.93
N ILE A 52 -0.74 -10.59 2.83
CA ILE A 52 -1.04 -9.59 1.81
C ILE A 52 -0.80 -8.23 2.44
N VAL A 53 0.03 -7.39 1.81
CA VAL A 53 0.32 -6.05 2.33
C VAL A 53 -0.33 -5.01 1.43
N VAL A 54 -1.12 -4.12 2.01
CA VAL A 54 -1.82 -3.06 1.28
C VAL A 54 -1.30 -1.69 1.70
N MET A 55 -1.20 -0.78 0.75
CA MET A 55 -0.88 0.64 0.98
C MET A 55 -1.92 1.46 0.23
N VAL A 56 -2.47 2.49 0.88
CA VAL A 56 -3.56 3.29 0.33
C VAL A 56 -3.33 4.78 0.62
N ASP A 57 -3.41 5.60 -0.42
CA ASP A 57 -3.55 7.06 -0.27
C ASP A 57 -5.02 7.37 -0.02
N GLY A 58 -5.39 7.42 1.26
CA GLY A 58 -6.72 7.77 1.74
C GLY A 58 -7.03 9.27 1.64
N MET A 59 -8.25 9.66 2.02
CA MET A 59 -8.57 11.08 2.25
C MET A 59 -7.61 11.66 3.30
N GLY A 60 -7.22 12.91 3.16
CA GLY A 60 -6.23 13.56 4.03
C GLY A 60 -4.80 13.55 3.46
N THR A 61 -4.46 12.62 2.57
CA THR A 61 -3.18 12.68 1.84
C THR A 61 -3.15 13.82 0.80
N SER A 62 -1.96 14.39 0.55
CA SER A 62 -1.79 15.59 -0.27
C SER A 62 -1.85 15.30 -1.78
N PHE A 63 -1.63 16.36 -2.57
CA PHE A 63 -1.54 16.30 -4.05
C PHE A 63 -2.85 15.88 -4.74
N ARG A 64 -3.99 16.03 -4.05
CA ARG A 64 -5.33 15.65 -4.54
C ARG A 64 -6.38 16.75 -4.39
N SER A 65 -5.94 18.01 -4.27
CA SER A 65 -6.71 19.22 -3.95
C SER A 65 -6.94 19.45 -2.45
N ARG A 66 -7.15 20.73 -2.10
CA ARG A 66 -7.45 21.15 -0.73
C ARG A 66 -8.68 20.45 -0.14
N ALA A 67 -9.71 20.20 -0.96
CA ALA A 67 -10.94 19.55 -0.53
C ALA A 67 -10.78 18.03 -0.30
N PHE A 68 -9.69 17.44 -0.79
CA PHE A 68 -9.38 16.03 -0.54
C PHE A 68 -8.47 15.86 0.69
N GLU A 69 -7.74 16.92 1.05
CA GLU A 69 -6.81 16.98 2.17
C GLU A 69 -7.44 17.51 3.47
N ASN A 70 -8.55 18.26 3.39
CA ASN A 70 -9.30 18.81 4.54
C ASN A 70 -10.72 18.25 4.65
#